data_AF-A0A6J6DPH4-F1
#
_entry.id   AF-A0A6J6DPH4-F1
#
_cell.length_a   1.000
_cell.length_b   1.000
_cell.length_c   1.000
_cell.angle_alpha   90.00
_cell.angle_beta   90.00
_cell.angle_gamma   90.00
#
_symmetry.space_group_name_H-M   'P 1'
#
loop_
_entity.id
_entity.type
_entity.pdbx_description
1 polymer ?
#
loop_
_entity_poly.entity_id
_entity_poly.type
_entity_poly.pdbx_seq_one_letter_code
_entity_poly.pdbx_strand_id
1 'polypeptide(L)'
;MATGVWHHWLCTWDRGFVDHLWPTVERALEWVLGMLKDDGTPLWARTEHARPWDYALLTGTSSIQHALHCGAQLAQLINEPRAHWSAAAERMAHMVAHHPEAFEPKERWAMDWYYPVLAGAVTGEAAKAHLGEKWDVFAMEGKGIRCVSDEPWITASETAEAAIAYAASGDLATATDLIDWTRSHRLDDGSYWTGIVYPTLERFPFGETSAYTAAAVILAADAVTGASNASRVFIPAALD
;
A
#
# COMPACT_ATOMS: atom_id res chain seq x y z
N MET A 1 2.64 3.14 10.24
CA MET A 1 3.57 3.40 11.36
C MET A 1 4.87 2.61 11.20
N ALA A 2 4.88 1.29 11.45
CA ALA A 2 6.09 0.46 11.33
C ALA A 2 6.81 0.59 9.97
N THR A 3 6.06 0.53 8.86
CA THR A 3 6.58 0.76 7.50
C THR A 3 7.30 2.10 7.35
N GLY A 4 6.75 3.17 7.92
CA GLY A 4 7.37 4.50 7.86
C GLY A 4 8.67 4.58 8.66
N VAL A 5 8.73 3.95 9.84
CA VAL A 5 9.96 3.87 10.65
C VAL A 5 11.01 3.02 9.96
N TRP A 6 10.62 1.89 9.36
CA TRP A 6 11.50 1.04 8.58
C TRP A 6 12.05 1.76 7.34
N HIS A 7 11.19 2.44 6.59
CA HIS A 7 11.59 3.30 5.46
C HIS A 7 12.58 4.38 5.91
N HIS A 8 12.29 5.11 7.00
CA HIS A 8 13.19 6.12 7.53
C HIS A 8 14.56 5.54 7.89
N TRP A 9 14.58 4.39 8.58
CA TRP A 9 15.81 3.68 8.90
C TRP A 9 16.61 3.35 7.64
N LEU A 10 15.97 2.77 6.60
CA LEU A 10 16.67 2.42 5.36
C LEU A 10 17.28 3.64 4.65
N CYS A 11 16.60 4.79 4.68
CA CYS A 11 17.09 6.03 4.08
C CYS A 11 18.25 6.68 4.86
N THR A 12 18.22 6.62 6.19
CA THR A 12 19.04 7.51 7.03
C THR A 12 20.04 6.78 7.93
N TRP A 13 19.79 5.50 8.19
CA TRP A 13 20.45 4.71 9.24
C TRP A 13 20.42 5.38 10.63
N ASP A 14 19.39 6.19 10.90
CA ASP A 14 19.21 6.84 12.19
C ASP A 14 18.64 5.85 13.21
N ARG A 15 19.54 5.24 13.97
CA ARG A 15 19.19 4.30 15.03
C ARG A 15 18.48 4.99 16.19
N GLY A 16 18.81 6.24 16.48
CA GLY A 16 18.18 7.01 17.57
C GLY A 16 16.69 7.23 17.33
N PHE A 17 16.30 7.50 16.07
CA PHE A 17 14.89 7.60 15.68
C PHE A 17 14.14 6.28 15.84
N VAL A 18 14.77 5.15 15.46
CA VAL A 18 14.20 3.81 15.64
C VAL A 18 13.97 3.52 17.12
N ASP A 19 14.99 3.70 17.97
CA ASP A 19 14.89 3.42 19.41
C ASP A 19 13.83 4.33 20.08
N HIS A 20 13.73 5.60 19.64
CA HIS A 20 12.72 6.53 20.14
C HIS A 20 11.29 6.10 19.80
N LEU A 21 11.03 5.65 18.56
CA LEU A 21 9.69 5.25 18.13
C LEU A 21 9.34 3.79 18.43
N TRP A 22 10.31 2.96 18.78
CA TRP A 22 10.10 1.53 19.00
C TRP A 22 8.94 1.21 19.96
N PRO A 23 8.82 1.83 21.15
CA PRO A 23 7.71 1.54 22.05
C PRO A 23 6.34 1.84 21.43
N THR A 24 6.27 2.81 20.51
CA THR A 24 5.03 3.16 19.81
C THR A 24 4.72 2.18 18.68
N VAL A 25 5.74 1.73 17.94
CA VAL A 25 5.60 0.67 16.93
C VAL A 25 5.10 -0.62 17.58
N GLU A 26 5.72 -1.06 18.67
CA GLU A 26 5.34 -2.26 19.40
C GLU A 26 3.88 -2.19 19.86
N ARG A 27 3.51 -1.13 20.60
CA ARG A 27 2.13 -0.96 21.09
C ARG A 27 1.10 -0.96 19.95
N ALA A 28 1.41 -0.31 18.84
CA ALA A 28 0.49 -0.23 17.70
C ALA A 28 0.28 -1.60 17.04
N LEU A 29 1.35 -2.36 16.82
CA LEU A 29 1.25 -3.69 16.20
C LEU A 29 0.59 -4.71 17.15
N GLU A 30 0.95 -4.72 18.43
CA GLU A 30 0.28 -5.57 19.42
C GLU A 30 -1.21 -5.24 19.56
N TRP A 31 -1.58 -3.96 19.47
CA TRP A 31 -2.98 -3.56 19.48
C TRP A 31 -3.75 -4.11 18.26
N VAL A 32 -3.17 -4.04 17.06
CA VAL A 32 -3.78 -4.63 15.85
C VAL A 32 -3.90 -6.15 15.97
N LEU A 33 -2.87 -6.83 16.50
CA LEU A 33 -2.92 -8.28 16.75
C LEU A 33 -3.95 -8.67 17.82
N GLY A 34 -4.28 -7.76 18.73
CA GLY A 34 -5.40 -7.92 19.67
C GLY A 34 -6.78 -7.84 19.03
N MET A 35 -6.87 -7.50 17.74
CA MET A 35 -8.13 -7.37 16.98
C MET A 35 -8.28 -8.41 15.87
N LEU A 36 -7.56 -9.53 15.95
CA LEU A 36 -7.71 -10.61 14.97
C LEU A 36 -9.02 -11.37 15.18
N LYS A 37 -9.66 -11.75 14.08
CA LYS A 37 -10.72 -12.76 14.01
C LYS A 37 -10.11 -14.16 14.15
N ASP A 38 -10.96 -15.15 14.37
CA ASP A 38 -10.56 -16.56 14.48
C ASP A 38 -9.84 -17.09 13.22
N ASP A 39 -10.14 -16.53 12.05
CA ASP A 39 -9.49 -16.89 10.78
C ASP A 39 -8.09 -16.24 10.60
N GLY A 40 -7.71 -15.32 11.50
CA GLY A 40 -6.45 -14.57 11.47
C GLY A 40 -6.50 -13.21 10.76
N THR A 41 -7.66 -12.78 10.25
CA THR A 41 -7.83 -11.46 9.63
C THR A 41 -8.13 -10.37 10.68
N PRO A 42 -7.57 -9.16 10.56
CA PRO A 42 -7.82 -8.07 11.52
C PRO A 42 -9.17 -7.39 11.27
N LEU A 43 -9.88 -7.06 12.35
CA LEU A 43 -11.07 -6.21 12.26
C LEU A 43 -10.68 -4.82 11.74
N TRP A 44 -11.45 -4.32 10.76
CA TRP A 44 -11.08 -3.11 10.04
C TRP A 44 -11.09 -1.85 10.91
N ALA A 45 -12.14 -1.68 11.71
CA ALA A 45 -12.33 -0.45 12.45
C ALA A 45 -12.93 -0.69 13.83
N ARG A 46 -12.51 0.16 14.75
CA ARG A 46 -13.07 0.27 16.10
C ARG A 46 -13.09 1.75 16.46
N THR A 47 -14.22 2.25 16.96
CA THR A 47 -14.26 3.56 17.60
C THR A 47 -13.93 3.41 19.08
N GLU A 48 -13.40 4.47 19.71
CA GLU A 48 -12.86 4.46 21.08
C GLU A 48 -13.79 3.80 22.12
N HIS A 49 -15.10 3.97 21.96
CA HIS A 49 -16.11 3.48 22.91
C HIS A 49 -17.10 2.48 22.33
N ALA A 50 -16.95 2.05 21.07
CA ALA A 50 -17.85 1.06 20.47
C ALA A 50 -17.22 -0.32 20.35
N ARG A 51 -18.10 -1.29 20.10
CA ARG A 51 -17.68 -2.60 19.62
C ARG A 51 -16.94 -2.41 18.30
N PRO A 52 -15.82 -3.13 18.09
CA PRO A 52 -15.22 -3.25 16.78
C PRO A 52 -16.27 -3.64 15.74
N TRP A 53 -16.05 -3.22 14.51
CA TRP A 53 -16.77 -3.79 13.37
C TRP A 53 -16.45 -5.29 13.29
N ASP A 54 -17.32 -6.06 12.67
CA ASP A 54 -17.26 -7.53 12.64
C ASP A 54 -16.67 -8.11 11.35
N TYR A 55 -16.17 -7.25 10.46
CA TYR A 55 -15.57 -7.64 9.18
C TYR A 55 -14.15 -7.11 8.99
N ALA A 56 -13.43 -7.75 8.06
CA ALA A 56 -12.10 -7.38 7.62
C ALA A 56 -12.14 -6.81 6.20
N LEU A 57 -11.19 -5.94 5.86
CA LEU A 57 -10.98 -5.46 4.49
C LEU A 57 -9.74 -6.11 3.89
N LEU A 58 -9.81 -6.48 2.61
CA LEU A 58 -8.69 -7.06 1.87
C LEU A 58 -7.54 -6.05 1.73
N THR A 59 -7.84 -4.83 1.29
CA THR A 59 -6.88 -3.71 1.28
C THR A 59 -6.26 -3.45 2.66
N GLY A 60 -7.09 -3.37 3.70
CA GLY A 60 -6.62 -3.11 5.07
C GLY A 60 -5.71 -4.20 5.60
N THR A 61 -6.07 -5.46 5.38
CA THR A 61 -5.28 -6.64 5.76
C THR A 61 -3.96 -6.69 5.00
N SER A 62 -3.96 -6.33 3.72
CA SER A 62 -2.75 -6.18 2.90
C SER A 62 -1.79 -5.15 3.50
N SER A 63 -2.29 -3.97 3.89
CA SER A 63 -1.46 -2.94 4.54
C SER A 63 -0.93 -3.38 5.91
N ILE A 64 -1.76 -4.05 6.72
CA ILE A 64 -1.39 -4.53 8.06
C ILE A 64 -0.31 -5.61 8.00
N GLN A 65 -0.45 -6.61 7.11
CA GLN A 65 0.59 -7.64 6.98
C GLN A 65 1.94 -7.02 6.60
N HIS A 66 1.92 -6.03 5.71
CA HIS A 66 3.13 -5.37 5.26
C HIS A 66 3.80 -4.58 6.41
N ALA A 67 2.98 -3.90 7.21
CA ALA A 67 3.44 -3.24 8.42
C ALA A 67 3.99 -4.21 9.47
N LEU A 68 3.43 -5.41 9.61
CA LEU A 68 3.94 -6.46 10.49
C LEU A 68 5.30 -6.98 10.01
N HIS A 69 5.50 -7.19 8.70
CA HIS A 69 6.82 -7.52 8.15
C HIS A 69 7.85 -6.42 8.43
N CYS A 70 7.51 -5.15 8.21
CA CYS A 70 8.39 -4.02 8.55
C CYS A 70 8.68 -3.96 10.06
N GLY A 71 7.67 -4.23 10.89
CA GLY A 71 7.82 -4.31 12.34
C GLY A 71 8.76 -5.42 12.76
N ALA A 72 8.68 -6.59 12.14
CA ALA A 72 9.57 -7.72 12.41
C ALA A 72 11.03 -7.41 12.04
N GLN A 73 11.27 -6.66 10.95
CA GLN A 73 12.60 -6.17 10.59
C GLN A 73 13.15 -5.19 11.64
N LEU A 74 12.34 -4.23 12.10
CA LEU A 74 12.70 -3.33 13.19
C LEU A 74 13.01 -4.09 14.48
N ALA A 75 12.18 -5.10 14.81
CA ALA A 75 12.36 -5.95 15.98
C ALA A 75 13.71 -6.69 15.96
N GLN A 76 14.09 -7.23 14.79
CA GLN A 76 15.40 -7.84 14.59
C GLN A 76 16.54 -6.82 14.74
N LEU A 77 16.40 -5.63 14.13
CA LEU A 77 17.39 -4.56 14.20
C LEU A 77 17.71 -4.15 15.65
N ILE A 78 16.72 -4.17 16.54
CA ILE A 78 16.93 -3.81 17.95
C ILE A 78 17.27 -5.00 18.86
N ASN A 79 17.37 -6.22 18.32
CA ASN A 79 17.60 -7.47 19.05
C ASN A 79 16.43 -7.90 19.97
N GLU A 80 15.19 -7.61 19.60
CA GLU A 80 13.98 -8.08 20.28
C GLU A 80 13.03 -8.80 19.31
N PRO A 81 13.42 -9.95 18.74
CA PRO A 81 12.64 -10.60 17.68
C PRO A 81 11.21 -10.96 18.13
N ARG A 82 10.23 -10.65 17.28
CA ARG A 82 8.79 -10.90 17.49
C ARG A 82 8.28 -11.92 16.49
N ALA A 83 8.57 -13.21 16.71
CA ALA A 83 8.24 -14.28 15.76
C ALA A 83 6.74 -14.37 15.42
N HIS A 84 5.87 -14.02 16.38
CA HIS A 84 4.42 -14.01 16.16
C HIS A 84 3.96 -12.92 15.18
N TRP A 85 4.71 -11.82 15.02
CA TRP A 85 4.40 -10.79 14.02
C TRP A 85 4.58 -11.32 12.59
N SER A 86 5.69 -12.01 12.33
CA SER A 86 5.94 -12.65 11.03
C SER A 86 4.91 -13.73 10.73
N ALA A 87 4.59 -14.58 11.71
CA ALA A 87 3.58 -15.63 11.54
C ALA A 87 2.18 -15.06 11.25
N ALA A 88 1.79 -13.97 11.93
CA ALA A 88 0.54 -13.28 11.65
C ALA A 88 0.52 -12.64 10.25
N ALA A 89 1.63 -12.03 9.83
CA ALA A 89 1.76 -11.46 8.48
C ALA A 89 1.62 -12.54 7.39
N GLU A 90 2.30 -13.67 7.55
CA GLU A 90 2.22 -14.82 6.63
C GLU A 90 0.78 -15.38 6.55
N ARG A 91 0.11 -15.49 7.71
CA ARG A 91 -1.30 -15.92 7.75
C ARG A 91 -2.21 -14.93 7.02
N MET A 92 -2.03 -13.63 7.22
CA MET A 92 -2.80 -12.60 6.53
C MET A 92 -2.54 -12.60 5.02
N ALA A 93 -1.28 -12.74 4.59
CA ALA A 93 -0.91 -12.83 3.18
C ALA A 93 -1.59 -14.04 2.52
N HIS A 94 -1.61 -15.19 3.21
CA HIS A 94 -2.33 -16.39 2.74
C HIS A 94 -3.83 -16.13 2.60
N MET A 95 -4.46 -15.47 3.58
CA MET A 95 -5.88 -15.12 3.50
C MET A 95 -6.18 -14.18 2.32
N VAL A 96 -5.36 -13.15 2.12
CA VAL A 96 -5.51 -12.21 0.98
C VAL A 96 -5.36 -12.94 -0.36
N ALA A 97 -4.40 -13.85 -0.49
CA ALA A 97 -4.10 -14.52 -1.76
C ALA A 97 -5.08 -15.65 -2.11
N HIS A 98 -5.68 -16.32 -1.11
CA HIS A 98 -6.42 -17.57 -1.33
C HIS A 98 -7.84 -17.59 -0.79
N HIS A 99 -8.21 -16.61 0.04
CA HIS A 99 -9.52 -16.54 0.69
C HIS A 99 -10.15 -15.15 0.58
N PRO A 100 -10.31 -14.59 -0.65
CA PRO A 100 -10.94 -13.28 -0.83
C PRO A 100 -12.36 -13.20 -0.26
N GLU A 101 -13.07 -14.34 -0.15
CA GLU A 101 -14.40 -14.46 0.45
C GLU A 101 -14.44 -14.17 1.97
N ALA A 102 -13.28 -14.14 2.65
CA ALA A 102 -13.19 -13.81 4.07
C ALA A 102 -13.31 -12.30 4.35
N PHE A 103 -13.26 -11.46 3.31
CA PHE A 103 -13.28 -10.02 3.40
C PHE A 103 -14.60 -9.44 2.92
N GLU A 104 -14.95 -8.27 3.45
CA GLU A 104 -16.08 -7.50 2.95
C GLU A 104 -15.83 -7.07 1.49
N PRO A 105 -16.77 -7.33 0.56
CA PRO A 105 -16.60 -6.98 -0.85
C PRO A 105 -16.39 -5.48 -1.07
N LYS A 106 -15.27 -5.13 -1.71
CA LYS A 106 -14.94 -3.77 -2.15
C LYS A 106 -14.44 -3.76 -3.60
N GLU A 107 -15.02 -4.57 -4.48
CA GLU A 107 -14.62 -4.65 -5.90
C GLU A 107 -14.80 -3.34 -6.66
N ARG A 108 -15.66 -2.44 -6.16
CA ARG A 108 -15.83 -1.09 -6.67
C ARG A 108 -14.57 -0.24 -6.52
N TRP A 109 -13.68 -0.50 -5.55
CA TRP A 109 -12.53 0.34 -5.24
C TRP A 109 -11.23 -0.26 -5.78
N ALA A 110 -10.40 0.55 -6.43
CA ALA A 110 -9.16 0.09 -7.06
C ALA A 110 -8.14 -0.48 -6.07
N MET A 111 -8.16 -0.03 -4.81
CA MET A 111 -7.24 -0.51 -3.79
C MET A 111 -7.34 -2.03 -3.59
N ASP A 112 -8.54 -2.61 -3.64
CA ASP A 112 -8.73 -4.05 -3.49
C ASP A 112 -8.16 -4.87 -4.66
N TRP A 113 -7.80 -4.19 -5.75
CA TRP A 113 -7.12 -4.78 -6.90
C TRP A 113 -5.59 -4.69 -6.80
N TYR A 114 -5.02 -3.54 -6.46
CA TYR A 114 -3.56 -3.40 -6.48
C TYR A 114 -2.88 -3.61 -5.12
N TYR A 115 -3.57 -3.44 -3.98
CA TYR A 115 -2.95 -3.62 -2.65
C TYR A 115 -2.43 -5.04 -2.36
N PRO A 116 -3.10 -6.12 -2.78
CA PRO A 116 -2.56 -7.48 -2.61
C PRO A 116 -1.15 -7.63 -3.18
N VAL A 117 -0.89 -6.99 -4.33
CA VAL A 117 0.40 -7.02 -5.00
C VAL A 117 1.36 -5.98 -4.40
N LEU A 118 0.92 -4.74 -4.22
CA LEU A 118 1.71 -3.66 -3.61
C LEU A 118 2.31 -4.08 -2.26
N ALA A 119 1.50 -4.73 -1.43
CA ALA A 119 1.89 -5.14 -0.10
C ALA A 119 2.69 -6.46 -0.07
N GLY A 120 2.77 -7.18 -1.19
CA GLY A 120 3.50 -8.45 -1.31
C GLY A 120 2.74 -9.68 -0.83
N ALA A 121 1.41 -9.62 -0.68
CA ALA A 121 0.60 -10.80 -0.36
C ALA A 121 0.41 -11.70 -1.59
N VAL A 122 0.32 -11.11 -2.78
CA VAL A 122 0.30 -11.79 -4.08
C VAL A 122 1.57 -11.40 -4.82
N THR A 123 2.37 -12.38 -5.24
CA THR A 123 3.70 -12.15 -5.84
C THR A 123 3.92 -12.99 -7.11
N GLY A 124 5.01 -12.74 -7.82
CA GLY A 124 5.42 -13.51 -8.99
C GLY A 124 4.41 -13.47 -10.15
N GLU A 125 4.24 -14.60 -10.84
CA GLU A 125 3.31 -14.68 -11.99
C GLU A 125 1.84 -14.50 -11.58
N ALA A 126 1.47 -14.90 -10.35
CA ALA A 126 0.13 -14.66 -9.82
C ALA A 126 -0.16 -13.16 -9.69
N ALA A 127 0.83 -12.34 -9.31
CA ALA A 127 0.68 -10.89 -9.24
C ALA A 127 0.43 -10.27 -10.62
N LYS A 128 1.19 -10.69 -11.64
CA LYS A 128 1.00 -10.20 -13.02
C LYS A 128 -0.38 -10.55 -13.56
N ALA A 129 -0.81 -11.80 -13.36
CA ALA A 129 -2.15 -12.24 -13.75
C ALA A 129 -3.24 -11.42 -13.03
N HIS A 130 -3.13 -11.28 -11.71
CA HIS A 130 -4.07 -10.51 -10.89
C HIS A 130 -4.17 -9.04 -11.31
N LEU A 131 -3.05 -8.38 -11.58
CA LEU A 131 -3.04 -7.01 -12.08
C LEU A 131 -3.71 -6.93 -13.46
N GLY A 132 -3.43 -7.86 -14.37
CA GLY A 132 -4.04 -7.89 -15.70
C GLY A 132 -5.57 -7.99 -15.70
N GLU A 133 -6.17 -8.69 -14.73
CA GLU A 133 -7.63 -8.97 -14.69
C GLU A 133 -8.51 -7.73 -14.62
N LYS A 134 -8.05 -6.64 -13.99
CA LYS A 134 -8.84 -5.42 -13.79
C LYS A 134 -8.22 -4.16 -14.38
N TRP A 135 -7.23 -4.31 -15.26
CA TRP A 135 -6.66 -3.19 -16.00
C TRP A 135 -7.75 -2.39 -16.73
N ASP A 136 -8.57 -3.05 -17.55
CA ASP A 136 -9.61 -2.36 -18.33
C ASP A 136 -10.72 -1.73 -17.46
N VAL A 137 -10.85 -2.17 -16.21
CA VAL A 137 -11.81 -1.62 -15.24
C VAL A 137 -11.29 -0.30 -14.67
N PHE A 138 -10.06 -0.28 -14.20
CA PHE A 138 -9.53 0.85 -13.43
C PHE A 138 -8.62 1.77 -14.22
N ALA A 139 -7.86 1.27 -15.19
CA ALA A 139 -6.97 2.08 -16.00
C ALA A 139 -7.74 2.90 -17.04
N MET A 140 -7.35 4.16 -17.17
CA MET A 140 -7.73 5.02 -18.28
C MET A 140 -6.45 5.42 -19.01
N GLU A 141 -6.27 4.85 -20.20
CA GLU A 141 -5.03 4.93 -20.97
C GLU A 141 -4.53 6.37 -21.15
N GLY A 142 -3.27 6.61 -20.78
CA GLY A 142 -2.66 7.94 -20.83
C GLY A 142 -3.22 8.94 -19.82
N LYS A 143 -3.97 8.50 -18.81
CA LYS A 143 -4.60 9.37 -17.79
C LYS A 143 -4.30 8.93 -16.36
N GLY A 144 -4.37 7.64 -16.06
CA GLY A 144 -4.13 7.13 -14.71
C GLY A 144 -5.09 6.02 -14.30
N ILE A 145 -5.19 5.78 -13.00
CA ILE A 145 -6.06 4.79 -12.37
C ILE A 145 -7.25 5.48 -11.71
N ARG A 146 -8.45 4.92 -11.94
CA ARG A 146 -9.68 5.34 -11.27
C ARG A 146 -9.65 4.95 -9.81
N CYS A 147 -10.14 5.82 -8.92
CA CYS A 147 -10.35 5.44 -7.52
C CYS A 147 -11.46 4.38 -7.38
N VAL A 148 -12.52 4.52 -8.18
CA VAL A 148 -13.67 3.62 -8.21
C VAL A 148 -14.06 3.22 -9.63
N SER A 149 -14.58 2.01 -9.81
CA SER A 149 -14.85 1.42 -11.13
C SER A 149 -16.00 2.10 -11.89
N ASP A 150 -16.90 2.77 -11.19
CA ASP A 150 -18.14 3.33 -11.72
C ASP A 150 -18.11 4.85 -11.96
N GLU A 151 -16.99 5.51 -11.66
CA GLU A 151 -16.80 6.95 -11.90
C GLU A 151 -15.53 7.20 -12.71
N PRO A 152 -15.53 8.17 -13.64
CA PRO A 152 -14.35 8.52 -14.45
C PRO A 152 -13.36 9.42 -13.68
N TRP A 153 -13.23 9.18 -12.37
CA TRP A 153 -12.41 9.95 -11.45
C TRP A 153 -11.04 9.29 -11.29
N ILE A 154 -10.04 9.87 -11.94
CA ILE A 154 -8.65 9.45 -11.84
C ILE A 154 -7.99 10.16 -10.67
N THR A 155 -7.18 9.45 -9.91
CA THR A 155 -6.46 10.01 -8.76
C THR A 155 -4.96 9.74 -8.87
N ALA A 156 -4.16 10.72 -8.47
CA ALA A 156 -2.70 10.61 -8.57
C ALA A 156 -2.14 9.58 -7.58
N SER A 157 -2.74 9.44 -6.39
CA SER A 157 -2.35 8.44 -5.39
C SER A 157 -2.57 7.02 -5.89
N GLU A 158 -3.77 6.68 -6.38
CA GLU A 158 -4.09 5.35 -6.87
C GLU A 158 -3.27 5.01 -8.11
N THR A 159 -2.99 5.99 -8.96
CA THR A 159 -2.08 5.83 -10.09
C THR A 159 -0.66 5.51 -9.63
N ALA A 160 -0.14 6.24 -8.65
CA ALA A 160 1.21 6.02 -8.13
C ALA A 160 1.32 4.70 -7.35
N GLU A 161 0.34 4.36 -6.52
CA GLU A 161 0.34 3.10 -5.77
C GLU A 161 0.17 1.89 -6.70
N ALA A 162 -0.66 1.98 -7.73
CA ALA A 162 -0.70 0.96 -8.78
C ALA A 162 0.67 0.82 -9.45
N ALA A 163 1.40 1.92 -9.71
CA ALA A 163 2.76 1.85 -10.25
C ALA A 163 3.71 1.06 -9.33
N ILE A 164 3.61 1.25 -8.01
CA ILE A 164 4.36 0.43 -7.02
C ILE A 164 3.99 -1.05 -7.16
N ALA A 165 2.71 -1.38 -7.31
CA ALA A 165 2.27 -2.77 -7.50
C ALA A 165 2.84 -3.40 -8.79
N TYR A 166 2.79 -2.67 -9.91
CA TYR A 166 3.40 -3.11 -11.17
C TYR A 166 4.91 -3.31 -11.04
N ALA A 167 5.61 -2.37 -10.39
CA ALA A 167 7.04 -2.50 -10.10
C ALA A 167 7.34 -3.72 -9.22
N ALA A 168 6.55 -3.96 -8.18
CA ALA A 168 6.67 -5.12 -7.30
C ALA A 168 6.43 -6.46 -8.04
N SER A 169 5.59 -6.47 -9.07
CA SER A 169 5.38 -7.63 -9.95
C SER A 169 6.47 -7.81 -11.02
N GLY A 170 7.38 -6.83 -11.17
CA GLY A 170 8.46 -6.82 -12.16
C GLY A 170 8.11 -6.16 -13.50
N ASP A 171 6.92 -5.57 -13.67
CA ASP A 171 6.54 -4.82 -14.87
C ASP A 171 6.90 -3.33 -14.72
N LEU A 172 8.20 -3.04 -14.91
CA LEU A 172 8.72 -1.68 -14.80
C LEU A 172 8.28 -0.77 -15.94
N ALA A 173 7.89 -1.32 -17.10
CA ALA A 173 7.42 -0.52 -18.23
C ALA A 173 6.07 0.12 -17.88
N THR A 174 5.09 -0.69 -17.48
CA THR A 174 3.77 -0.21 -17.04
C THR A 174 3.88 0.70 -15.82
N ALA A 175 4.75 0.35 -14.86
CA ALA A 175 4.99 1.20 -13.69
C ALA A 175 5.53 2.59 -14.07
N THR A 176 6.42 2.67 -15.05
CA THR A 176 6.96 3.95 -15.55
C THR A 176 5.88 4.79 -16.22
N ASP A 177 5.05 4.16 -17.08
CA ASP A 177 3.94 4.85 -17.75
C ASP A 177 2.94 5.42 -16.73
N LEU A 178 2.58 4.65 -15.70
CA LEU A 178 1.69 5.12 -14.64
C LEU A 178 2.26 6.33 -13.89
N ILE A 179 3.56 6.32 -13.55
CA ILE A 179 4.21 7.49 -12.93
C ILE A 179 4.13 8.70 -13.86
N ASP A 180 4.40 8.53 -15.14
CA ASP A 180 4.32 9.63 -16.11
C ASP A 180 2.89 10.18 -16.23
N TRP A 181 1.87 9.34 -16.11
CA TRP A 181 0.46 9.77 -16.14
C TRP A 181 0.08 10.64 -14.93
N THR A 182 0.73 10.45 -13.76
CA THR A 182 0.49 11.32 -12.60
C THR A 182 0.82 12.81 -12.87
N ARG A 183 1.63 13.10 -13.89
CA ARG A 183 2.10 14.47 -14.18
C ARG A 183 0.96 15.43 -14.54
N SER A 184 -0.18 14.94 -15.06
CA SER A 184 -1.35 15.79 -15.32
C SER A 184 -1.98 16.37 -14.05
N HIS A 185 -1.68 15.79 -12.89
CA HIS A 185 -2.12 16.26 -11.58
C HIS A 185 -1.14 17.26 -10.96
N ARG A 186 0.11 17.32 -11.44
CA ARG A 186 1.18 18.09 -10.82
C ARG A 186 0.96 19.60 -11.01
N LEU A 187 1.20 20.35 -9.95
CA LEU A 187 1.14 21.81 -9.90
C LEU A 187 2.55 22.42 -9.92
N ASP A 188 2.62 23.73 -10.20
CA ASP A 188 3.88 24.48 -10.30
C ASP A 188 4.69 24.50 -8.99
N ASP A 189 4.00 24.43 -7.84
CA ASP A 189 4.63 24.35 -6.52
C ASP A 189 5.09 22.92 -6.15
N GLY A 190 4.88 21.95 -7.03
CA GLY A 190 5.24 20.54 -6.85
C GLY A 190 4.19 19.69 -6.13
N SER A 191 3.09 20.29 -5.65
CA SER A 191 1.94 19.54 -5.14
C SER A 191 1.18 18.85 -6.27
N TYR A 192 0.26 17.95 -5.93
CA TYR A 192 -0.57 17.21 -6.89
C TYR A 192 -2.03 17.37 -6.51
N TRP A 193 -2.88 17.66 -7.49
CA TRP A 193 -4.33 17.50 -7.31
C TRP A 193 -4.63 16.05 -6.94
N THR A 194 -5.45 15.83 -5.91
CA THR A 194 -5.88 14.48 -5.52
C THR A 194 -6.46 13.74 -6.71
N GLY A 195 -7.40 14.37 -7.44
CA GLY A 195 -7.98 13.75 -8.63
C GLY A 195 -8.58 14.68 -9.67
N ILE A 196 -8.80 14.09 -10.84
CA ILE A 196 -9.29 14.71 -12.06
C ILE A 196 -10.43 13.84 -12.62
N VAL A 197 -11.59 14.44 -12.84
CA VAL A 197 -12.74 13.79 -13.47
C VAL A 197 -12.63 13.94 -14.99
N TYR A 198 -12.81 12.86 -15.75
CA TYR A 198 -12.79 12.91 -17.22
C TYR A 198 -14.19 12.71 -17.81
N PRO A 199 -14.53 13.40 -18.93
CA PRO A 199 -13.71 14.36 -19.68
C PRO A 199 -13.81 15.81 -19.18
N THR A 200 -14.56 16.11 -18.11
CA THR A 200 -14.83 17.49 -17.66
C THR A 200 -13.60 18.21 -17.12
N LEU A 201 -12.56 17.47 -16.74
CA LEU A 201 -11.32 17.93 -16.09
C LEU A 201 -11.53 18.62 -14.74
N GLU A 202 -12.71 18.45 -14.15
CA GLU A 202 -13.01 18.97 -12.82
C GLU A 202 -12.11 18.31 -11.78
N ARG A 203 -11.74 19.08 -10.76
CA ARG A 203 -10.91 18.61 -9.65
C ARG A 203 -11.80 18.04 -8.56
N PHE A 204 -11.54 16.78 -8.20
CA PHE A 204 -12.28 16.11 -7.15
C PHE A 204 -11.31 15.34 -6.22
N PRO A 205 -11.40 15.55 -4.90
CA PRO A 205 -12.18 16.59 -4.21
C PRO A 205 -11.77 18.01 -4.62
N PHE A 206 -12.67 18.99 -4.47
CA PHE A 206 -12.45 20.35 -4.97
C PHE A 206 -11.20 20.99 -4.36
N GLY A 207 -10.23 21.33 -5.21
CA GLY A 207 -9.02 22.04 -4.81
C GLY A 207 -8.11 21.28 -3.85
N GLU A 208 -8.27 19.96 -3.73
CA GLU A 208 -7.52 19.19 -2.74
C GLU A 208 -6.12 18.79 -3.25
N THR A 209 -5.11 19.06 -2.42
CA THR A 209 -3.71 18.71 -2.62
C THR A 209 -3.15 18.05 -1.37
N SER A 210 -3.43 16.75 -1.18
CA SER A 210 -3.00 16.05 0.02
C SER A 210 -1.50 15.75 0.02
N ALA A 211 -0.85 15.84 1.19
CA ALA A 211 0.55 15.44 1.34
C ALA A 211 0.76 13.94 1.04
N TYR A 212 -0.26 13.13 1.30
CA TYR A 212 -0.25 11.70 0.97
C TYR A 212 -0.16 11.47 -0.55
N THR A 213 -0.89 12.23 -1.36
CA THR A 213 -0.83 12.12 -2.83
C THR A 213 0.58 12.36 -3.35
N ALA A 214 1.23 13.44 -2.89
CA ALA A 214 2.63 13.71 -3.27
C ALA A 214 3.59 12.63 -2.76
N ALA A 215 3.38 12.13 -1.53
CA ALA A 215 4.20 11.06 -0.96
C ALA A 215 4.08 9.74 -1.76
N ALA A 216 2.87 9.36 -2.20
CA ALA A 216 2.66 8.18 -3.03
C ALA A 216 3.44 8.27 -4.36
N VAL A 217 3.42 9.43 -5.01
CA VAL A 217 4.19 9.67 -6.24
C VAL A 217 5.71 9.57 -6.00
N ILE A 218 6.21 10.12 -4.89
CA ILE A 218 7.62 10.03 -4.52
C ILE A 218 8.03 8.56 -4.26
N LEU A 219 7.22 7.82 -3.50
CA LEU A 219 7.47 6.40 -3.22
C LEU A 219 7.44 5.56 -4.49
N ALA A 220 6.51 5.83 -5.40
CA ALA A 220 6.44 5.16 -6.69
C ALA A 220 7.69 5.42 -7.54
N ALA A 221 8.13 6.67 -7.62
CA ALA A 221 9.36 7.04 -8.32
C ALA A 221 10.58 6.33 -7.72
N ASP A 222 10.70 6.28 -6.39
CA ASP A 222 11.81 5.59 -5.72
C ASP A 222 11.78 4.08 -5.98
N ALA A 223 10.61 3.46 -5.89
CA ALA A 223 10.40 2.05 -6.19
C ALA A 223 10.82 1.71 -7.63
N VAL A 224 10.38 2.49 -8.62
CA VAL A 224 10.71 2.24 -10.03
C VAL A 224 12.19 2.50 -10.36
N THR A 225 12.78 3.54 -9.78
CA THR A 225 14.15 3.96 -10.13
C THR A 225 15.24 3.32 -9.27
N GLY A 226 14.91 2.79 -8.09
CA GLY A 226 15.90 2.32 -7.14
C GLY A 226 16.79 3.43 -6.57
N ALA A 227 16.31 4.67 -6.55
CA ALA A 227 17.13 5.84 -6.22
C ALA A 227 17.61 5.86 -4.75
N SER A 228 16.88 5.21 -3.85
CA SER A 228 17.21 5.11 -2.43
C SER A 228 17.33 3.68 -1.95
N ASN A 229 17.97 3.50 -0.79
CA ASN A 229 18.02 2.22 -0.08
C ASN A 229 16.62 1.72 0.36
N ALA A 230 15.63 2.61 0.44
CA ALA A 230 14.25 2.27 0.81
C ALA A 230 13.37 1.90 -0.39
N SER A 231 13.88 1.96 -1.62
CA SER A 231 13.15 1.58 -2.84
C SER A 231 12.59 0.15 -2.80
N ARG A 232 13.23 -0.72 -2.01
CA ARG A 232 12.84 -2.13 -1.79
C ARG A 232 11.90 -2.33 -0.60
N VAL A 233 11.35 -1.26 -0.01
CA VAL A 233 10.34 -1.40 1.04
C VAL A 233 9.13 -2.16 0.51
N PHE A 234 8.67 -1.86 -0.71
CA PHE A 234 7.51 -2.51 -1.34
C PHE A 234 7.89 -3.52 -2.43
N ILE A 235 9.09 -3.43 -3.00
CA ILE A 235 9.53 -4.33 -4.06
C ILE A 235 10.24 -5.53 -3.43
N PRO A 236 9.79 -6.78 -3.71
CA PRO A 236 10.47 -7.97 -3.25
C PRO A 236 11.95 -7.93 -3.62
N ALA A 237 12.81 -8.30 -2.67
CA ALA A 237 14.20 -8.51 -3.03
C ALA A 237 14.28 -9.65 -4.05
N ALA A 238 14.87 -9.42 -5.22
CA ALA A 238 15.30 -10.52 -6.08
C ALA A 238 16.09 -11.49 -5.19
N LEU A 239 15.61 -12.74 -5.11
CA LEU A 239 16.35 -13.81 -4.48
C LEU A 239 17.51 -14.09 -5.44
N ASP A 240 18.69 -13.60 -5.09
CA ASP A 240 19.96 -14.02 -5.70
C ASP A 240 20.28 -15.46 -5.29
#